data_AF-A0A015MDX4-F1
#
_entry.id   AF-A0A015MDX4-F1
#
_cell.length_a   1.000
_cell.length_b   1.000
_cell.length_c   1.000
_cell.angle_alpha   90.00
_cell.angle_beta   90.00
_cell.angle_gamma   90.00
#
_symmetry.space_group_name_H-M   'P 1'
#
loop_
_entity.id
_entity.type
_entity.pdbx_description
1 polymer ?
#
loop_
_entity_poly.entity_id
_entity_poly.type
_entity_poly.pdbx_seq_one_letter_code
_entity_poly.pdbx_strand_id
1 'polypeptide(L)'
;MTNYTNDILELILQNQNFIHNVRNLKLLIDENTRIYNLTSQMIHLHQNLKKILISNDIYLYQLSLLLSKDYNCSNTLNTIIFYHVEFKLVNNLGEIFEQSNVLESVHIFFCSFLNSNLTQQIINLTKPFKLKSLFIVIEKSQIEAAQQSLQISGDYLENFWFSYNASINQQLLKYCKNIKLLYFGMYEK
;
A
#
# COMPACT_ATOMS: atom_id res chain seq x y z
N MET A 1 22.38 -11.74 -13.64
CA MET A 1 21.66 -11.86 -12.33
C MET A 1 20.23 -12.34 -12.47
N THR A 2 19.58 -12.20 -13.63
CA THR A 2 18.16 -12.56 -13.85
C THR A 2 17.83 -14.06 -13.75
N ASN A 3 18.76 -14.98 -14.04
CA ASN A 3 18.47 -16.42 -13.96
C ASN A 3 18.27 -16.93 -12.52
N TYR A 4 19.16 -16.56 -11.59
CA TYR A 4 19.08 -17.02 -10.21
C TYR A 4 17.76 -16.64 -9.52
N THR A 5 17.25 -15.43 -9.76
CA THR A 5 15.97 -15.00 -9.18
C THR A 5 14.79 -15.81 -9.74
N ASN A 6 14.80 -16.11 -11.05
CA ASN A 6 13.76 -16.94 -11.66
C ASN A 6 13.80 -18.36 -11.10
N ASP A 7 15.00 -18.96 -11.00
CA ASP A 7 15.17 -20.31 -10.49
C ASP A 7 14.68 -20.44 -9.04
N ILE A 8 14.97 -19.44 -8.19
CA ILE A 8 14.50 -19.40 -6.81
C ILE A 8 12.96 -19.33 -6.76
N LEU A 9 12.33 -18.48 -7.57
CA LEU A 9 10.88 -18.33 -7.56
C LEU A 9 10.17 -19.58 -8.11
N GLU A 10 10.73 -20.22 -9.14
CA GLU A 10 10.24 -21.50 -9.65
C GLU A 10 10.34 -22.60 -8.59
N LEU A 11 11.46 -22.64 -7.84
CA LEU A 11 11.64 -23.58 -6.74
C LEU A 11 10.64 -23.32 -5.60
N ILE A 12 10.37 -22.05 -5.26
CA ILE A 12 9.34 -21.70 -4.27
C ILE A 12 7.95 -22.14 -4.75
N LEU A 13 7.61 -21.91 -6.03
CA LEU A 13 6.33 -22.30 -6.63
C LEU A 13 6.07 -23.81 -6.57
N GLN A 14 7.11 -24.62 -6.69
CA GLN A 14 7.01 -26.08 -6.54
C GLN A 14 6.70 -26.50 -5.09
N ASN A 15 6.91 -25.62 -4.11
CA ASN A 15 6.73 -25.90 -2.68
C ASN A 15 5.49 -25.19 -2.11
N GLN A 16 4.29 -25.59 -2.54
CA GLN A 16 3.03 -24.94 -2.12
C GLN A 16 2.85 -24.89 -0.59
N ASN A 17 3.23 -25.96 0.14
CA ASN A 17 3.18 -25.98 1.61
C ASN A 17 4.04 -24.88 2.24
N PHE A 18 5.19 -24.56 1.64
CA PHE A 18 6.02 -23.44 2.09
C PHE A 18 5.27 -22.11 1.91
N ILE A 19 4.67 -21.88 0.73
CA ILE A 19 3.90 -20.66 0.43
C ILE A 19 2.71 -20.50 1.39
N HIS A 20 1.93 -21.57 1.62
CA HIS A 20 0.77 -21.53 2.51
C HIS A 20 1.13 -21.17 3.97
N ASN A 21 2.34 -21.55 4.42
CA ASN A 21 2.83 -21.27 5.75
C ASN A 21 3.37 -19.83 5.90
N VAL A 22 3.72 -19.16 4.80
CA VAL A 22 4.21 -17.78 4.81
C VAL A 22 3.04 -16.81 4.99
N ARG A 23 3.01 -16.14 6.15
CA ARG A 23 1.97 -15.18 6.53
C ARG A 23 2.30 -13.73 6.20
N ASN A 24 3.57 -13.40 6.02
CA ASN A 24 4.04 -12.06 5.71
C ASN A 24 4.84 -12.11 4.42
N LEU A 25 4.38 -11.40 3.40
CA LEU A 25 5.03 -11.39 2.09
C LEU A 25 5.61 -9.99 1.84
N LYS A 26 6.91 -9.95 1.56
CA LYS A 26 7.61 -8.75 1.13
C LYS A 26 8.00 -8.92 -0.32
N LEU A 27 7.40 -8.13 -1.21
CA LEU A 27 7.72 -8.15 -2.64
C LEU A 27 8.67 -7.00 -2.94
N LEU A 28 9.93 -7.33 -3.23
CA LEU A 28 10.97 -6.42 -3.71
C LEU A 28 11.54 -7.06 -4.97
N ILE A 29 11.02 -6.64 -6.13
CA ILE A 29 11.27 -7.35 -7.37
C ILE A 29 11.72 -6.35 -8.44
N ASP A 30 12.74 -6.75 -9.19
CA ASP A 30 13.32 -5.99 -10.29
C ASP A 30 12.46 -6.10 -11.57
N GLU A 31 12.61 -5.15 -12.48
CA GLU A 31 11.80 -4.97 -13.69
C GLU A 31 12.05 -6.10 -14.71
N ASN A 32 11.46 -7.26 -14.48
CA ASN A 32 11.53 -8.41 -15.39
C ASN A 32 10.15 -9.07 -15.54
N THR A 33 9.66 -9.15 -16.78
CA THR A 33 8.36 -9.71 -17.14
C THR A 33 8.19 -11.18 -16.76
N ARG A 34 9.26 -11.97 -16.69
CA ARG A 34 9.20 -13.36 -16.21
C ARG A 34 9.04 -13.39 -14.69
N ILE A 35 9.77 -12.55 -13.97
CA ILE A 35 9.65 -12.43 -12.52
C ILE A 35 8.23 -11.97 -12.14
N TYR A 36 7.65 -11.07 -12.94
CA TYR A 36 6.25 -10.65 -12.82
C TYR A 36 5.29 -11.86 -12.80
N ASN A 37 5.38 -12.76 -13.78
CA ASN A 37 4.47 -13.90 -13.90
C ASN A 37 4.61 -14.88 -12.73
N LEU A 38 5.84 -15.21 -12.34
CA LEU A 38 6.12 -16.13 -11.24
C LEU A 38 5.63 -15.57 -9.90
N THR A 39 5.78 -14.27 -9.68
CA THR A 39 5.31 -13.60 -8.47
C THR A 39 3.79 -13.62 -8.38
N SER A 40 3.09 -13.35 -9.48
CA SER A 40 1.64 -13.44 -9.54
C SER A 40 1.16 -14.85 -9.18
N GLN A 41 1.83 -15.90 -9.69
CA GLN A 41 1.51 -17.28 -9.33
C GLN A 41 1.75 -17.57 -7.84
N MET A 42 2.88 -17.11 -7.29
CA MET A 42 3.21 -17.30 -5.87
C MET A 42 2.17 -16.67 -4.98
N ILE A 43 1.81 -15.43 -5.31
CA ILE A 43 0.68 -14.73 -4.70
C ILE A 43 -0.56 -15.61 -4.81
N HIS A 44 -0.99 -16.05 -5.99
CA HIS A 44 -2.22 -16.83 -6.15
C HIS A 44 -2.27 -18.12 -5.30
N LEU A 45 -1.14 -18.63 -4.85
CA LEU A 45 -1.05 -19.78 -3.94
C LEU A 45 -1.16 -19.41 -2.46
N HIS A 46 -0.98 -18.14 -2.06
CA HIS A 46 -1.19 -17.72 -0.67
C HIS A 46 -2.67 -17.75 -0.29
N GLN A 47 -2.99 -18.37 0.85
CA GLN A 47 -4.36 -18.42 1.38
C GLN A 47 -4.52 -17.67 2.70
N ASN A 48 -3.43 -17.51 3.45
CA ASN A 48 -3.42 -16.98 4.82
C ASN A 48 -2.51 -15.74 4.97
N LEU A 49 -2.38 -14.97 3.90
CA LEU A 49 -1.53 -13.79 3.88
C LEU A 49 -2.09 -12.73 4.82
N LYS A 50 -1.32 -12.36 5.85
CA LYS A 50 -1.70 -11.33 6.83
C LYS A 50 -1.19 -9.95 6.45
N LYS A 51 0.02 -9.88 5.90
CA LYS A 51 0.70 -8.62 5.61
C LYS A 51 1.37 -8.64 4.25
N ILE A 52 1.20 -7.57 3.50
CA ILE A 52 1.88 -7.34 2.22
C ILE A 52 2.62 -6.00 2.21
N LEU A 53 3.84 -6.00 1.67
CA LEU A 53 4.56 -4.79 1.26
C LEU A 53 4.60 -4.73 -0.27
N ILE A 54 4.22 -3.58 -0.80
CA ILE A 54 4.19 -3.26 -2.23
C ILE A 54 5.16 -2.11 -2.45
N SER A 55 6.08 -2.33 -3.38
CA SER A 55 7.09 -1.36 -3.79
C SER A 55 7.09 -1.28 -5.31
N ASN A 56 7.21 -0.07 -5.86
CA ASN A 56 7.27 0.21 -7.30
C ASN A 56 5.93 0.06 -8.06
N ASP A 57 5.79 0.80 -9.17
CA ASP A 57 4.50 1.14 -9.81
C ASP A 57 3.92 0.01 -10.65
N ILE A 58 4.79 -0.79 -11.28
CA ILE A 58 4.44 -1.93 -12.13
C ILE A 58 3.61 -2.97 -11.36
N TYR A 59 3.75 -3.00 -10.03
CA TYR A 59 3.17 -4.01 -9.15
C TYR A 59 1.81 -3.62 -8.57
N LEU A 60 1.34 -2.39 -8.83
CA LEU A 60 -0.02 -1.97 -8.46
C LEU A 60 -1.09 -2.61 -9.34
N TYR A 61 -0.78 -2.86 -10.63
CA TYR A 61 -1.63 -3.69 -11.49
C TYR A 61 -1.78 -5.12 -10.93
N GLN A 62 -0.73 -5.67 -10.32
CA GLN A 62 -0.81 -6.96 -9.66
C GLN A 62 -1.68 -6.92 -8.40
N LEU A 63 -1.82 -5.76 -7.74
CA LEU A 63 -2.69 -5.64 -6.56
C LEU A 63 -4.17 -5.89 -6.90
N SER A 64 -4.62 -5.53 -8.10
CA SER A 64 -5.95 -5.93 -8.58
C SER A 64 -6.10 -7.43 -8.74
N LEU A 65 -5.06 -8.10 -9.25
CA LEU A 65 -5.06 -9.55 -9.40
C LEU A 65 -4.96 -10.27 -8.04
N LEU A 66 -4.21 -9.68 -7.11
CA LEU A 66 -4.02 -10.10 -5.72
C LEU A 66 -5.32 -10.20 -4.93
N LEU A 67 -6.36 -9.45 -5.30
CA LEU A 67 -7.60 -9.33 -4.53
C LEU A 67 -8.85 -9.55 -5.37
N SER A 68 -8.72 -10.10 -6.57
CA SER A 68 -9.88 -10.49 -7.37
C SER A 68 -10.81 -11.41 -6.57
N LYS A 69 -12.09 -11.42 -6.91
CA LYS A 69 -13.15 -12.15 -6.20
C LYS A 69 -12.87 -13.64 -5.98
N ASP A 70 -11.95 -14.21 -6.75
CA ASP A 70 -11.57 -15.62 -6.71
C ASP A 70 -10.50 -15.95 -5.64
N TYR A 71 -10.09 -14.97 -4.83
CA TYR A 71 -8.91 -15.09 -3.98
C TYR A 71 -9.19 -15.05 -2.46
N ASN A 72 -8.56 -15.97 -1.71
CA ASN A 72 -8.91 -16.31 -0.33
C ASN A 72 -8.26 -15.44 0.77
N CYS A 73 -7.39 -14.46 0.44
CA CYS A 73 -6.72 -13.66 1.47
C CYS A 73 -7.58 -12.53 2.05
N SER A 74 -8.74 -12.23 1.47
CA SER A 74 -9.65 -11.15 1.93
C SER A 74 -10.02 -11.25 3.42
N ASN A 75 -10.06 -12.48 3.96
CA ASN A 75 -10.35 -12.75 5.37
C ASN A 75 -9.11 -12.82 6.27
N THR A 76 -7.91 -12.73 5.71
CA THR A 76 -6.66 -12.85 6.48
C THR A 76 -5.75 -11.62 6.38
N LEU A 77 -5.84 -10.84 5.29
CA LEU A 77 -5.00 -9.69 5.00
C LEU A 77 -5.38 -8.50 5.89
N ASN A 78 -4.61 -8.31 6.96
CA ASN A 78 -4.81 -7.24 7.94
C ASN A 78 -3.99 -5.98 7.66
N THR A 79 -2.86 -6.10 6.95
CA THR A 79 -1.90 -5.01 6.77
C THR A 79 -1.46 -4.88 5.32
N ILE A 80 -1.63 -3.68 4.77
CA ILE A 80 -1.06 -3.31 3.46
C ILE A 80 -0.07 -2.18 3.67
N ILE A 81 1.14 -2.32 3.11
CA ILE A 81 2.16 -1.28 3.12
C ILE A 81 2.51 -0.92 1.68
N PHE A 82 2.44 0.37 1.35
CA PHE A 82 2.95 0.95 0.11
C PHE A 82 4.26 1.68 0.38
N TYR A 83 5.26 1.45 -0.47
CA TYR A 83 6.60 2.05 -0.36
C TYR A 83 7.12 2.49 -1.74
N HIS A 84 7.37 3.79 -1.95
CA HIS A 84 7.77 4.33 -3.27
C HIS A 84 6.85 3.88 -4.41
N VAL A 85 5.58 4.26 -4.30
CA VAL A 85 4.51 3.89 -5.21
C VAL A 85 3.87 5.16 -5.78
N GLU A 86 3.61 5.20 -7.07
CA GLU A 86 2.89 6.22 -7.82
C GLU A 86 1.46 5.78 -8.11
N PHE A 87 0.53 6.41 -7.39
CA PHE A 87 -0.89 6.09 -7.48
C PHE A 87 -1.58 6.69 -8.72
N LYS A 88 -0.86 7.39 -9.60
CA LYS A 88 -1.44 7.94 -10.85
C LYS A 88 -1.92 6.86 -11.81
N LEU A 89 -1.34 5.67 -11.76
CA LEU A 89 -1.62 4.60 -12.71
C LEU A 89 -2.61 3.56 -12.17
N VAL A 90 -3.23 3.79 -11.00
CA VAL A 90 -4.02 2.77 -10.30
C VAL A 90 -5.47 3.16 -10.13
N ASN A 91 -6.37 2.34 -10.68
CA ASN A 91 -7.80 2.65 -10.73
C ASN A 91 -8.67 1.76 -9.84
N ASN A 92 -8.11 0.74 -9.18
CA ASN A 92 -8.87 -0.33 -8.51
C ASN A 92 -8.51 -0.54 -7.04
N LEU A 93 -7.76 0.37 -6.42
CA LEU A 93 -7.43 0.29 -4.99
C LEU A 93 -8.66 0.33 -4.10
N GLY A 94 -9.71 1.05 -4.52
CA GLY A 94 -10.99 1.06 -3.84
C GLY A 94 -11.56 -0.35 -3.66
N GLU A 95 -11.57 -1.16 -4.73
CA GLU A 95 -12.09 -2.54 -4.69
C GLU A 95 -11.28 -3.42 -3.73
N ILE A 96 -9.97 -3.28 -3.78
CA ILE A 96 -9.01 -3.97 -2.90
C ILE A 96 -9.30 -3.70 -1.41
N PHE A 97 -9.49 -2.43 -1.05
CA PHE A 97 -9.82 -2.06 0.33
C PHE A 97 -11.20 -2.55 0.73
N GLU A 98 -12.16 -2.50 -0.18
CA GLU A 98 -13.55 -2.92 0.05
C GLU A 98 -13.68 -4.44 0.24
N GLN A 99 -12.91 -5.23 -0.52
CA GLN A 99 -12.92 -6.69 -0.46
C GLN A 99 -12.22 -7.23 0.79
N SER A 100 -11.24 -6.52 1.36
CA SER A 100 -10.62 -6.97 2.60
C SER A 100 -11.59 -6.82 3.78
N ASN A 101 -11.88 -7.93 4.46
CA ASN A 101 -12.81 -7.99 5.58
C ASN A 101 -12.14 -7.69 6.92
N VAL A 102 -10.82 -7.91 7.00
CA VAL A 102 -10.04 -7.80 8.24
C VAL A 102 -8.94 -6.75 8.14
N LEU A 103 -9.01 -5.83 7.16
CA LEU A 103 -8.02 -4.78 7.01
C LEU A 103 -8.00 -3.87 8.24
N GLU A 104 -6.92 -3.95 9.01
CA GLU A 104 -6.73 -3.20 10.24
C GLU A 104 -5.82 -2.00 10.04
N SER A 105 -4.93 -2.04 9.05
CA SER A 105 -3.95 -0.99 8.84
C SER A 105 -3.45 -0.89 7.41
N VAL A 106 -3.50 0.33 6.88
CA VAL A 106 -2.82 0.74 5.67
C VAL A 106 -1.68 1.69 6.04
N HIS A 107 -0.52 1.49 5.43
CA HIS A 107 0.67 2.30 5.65
C HIS A 107 1.25 2.77 4.32
N ILE A 108 1.64 4.04 4.26
CA ILE A 108 2.08 4.69 3.03
C ILE A 108 3.39 5.42 3.32
N PHE A 109 4.44 5.00 2.61
CA PHE A 109 5.79 5.48 2.80
C PHE A 109 6.40 5.93 1.48
N PHE A 110 6.78 7.20 1.42
CA PHE A 110 7.48 7.84 0.30
C PHE A 110 6.83 7.61 -1.06
N CYS A 111 5.51 7.52 -1.08
CA CYS A 111 4.68 7.38 -2.28
C CYS A 111 4.27 8.75 -2.83
N SER A 112 4.05 8.86 -4.15
CA SER A 112 3.33 9.98 -4.74
C SER A 112 1.82 9.75 -4.56
N PHE A 113 1.38 10.02 -3.32
CA PHE A 113 0.12 9.53 -2.75
C PHE A 113 -1.14 10.10 -3.41
N LEU A 114 -1.24 11.43 -3.54
CA LEU A 114 -2.54 12.08 -3.62
C LEU A 114 -2.80 12.67 -4.98
N ASN A 115 -3.58 11.94 -5.76
CA ASN A 115 -4.37 12.53 -6.83
C ASN A 115 -5.85 12.46 -6.46
N SER A 116 -6.67 13.16 -7.24
CA SER A 116 -8.13 13.14 -7.09
C SER A 116 -8.71 11.73 -7.24
N ASN A 117 -8.10 10.87 -8.07
CA ASN A 117 -8.57 9.51 -8.32
C ASN A 117 -8.54 8.62 -7.07
N LEU A 118 -7.38 8.52 -6.40
CA LEU A 118 -7.26 7.74 -5.16
C LEU A 118 -8.14 8.32 -4.05
N THR A 119 -8.20 9.64 -3.96
CA THR A 119 -9.04 10.33 -2.97
C THR A 119 -10.51 9.96 -3.16
N GLN A 120 -11.00 9.97 -4.41
CA GLN A 120 -12.37 9.55 -4.71
C GLN A 120 -12.61 8.08 -4.41
N GLN A 121 -11.65 7.21 -4.69
CA GLN A 121 -11.73 5.79 -4.34
C GLN A 121 -11.87 5.61 -2.82
N ILE A 122 -11.11 6.34 -2.01
CA ILE A 122 -11.19 6.31 -0.53
C ILE A 122 -12.53 6.86 -0.04
N ILE A 123 -13.01 7.97 -0.61
CA ILE A 123 -14.32 8.57 -0.27
C ILE A 123 -15.47 7.59 -0.53
N ASN A 124 -15.38 6.80 -1.59
CA ASN A 124 -16.43 5.89 -2.02
C ASN A 124 -16.45 4.55 -1.26
N LEU A 125 -15.49 4.30 -0.35
CA LEU A 125 -15.46 3.06 0.43
C LEU A 125 -16.65 2.99 1.38
N THR A 126 -17.26 1.81 1.51
CA THR A 126 -18.33 1.60 2.49
C THR A 126 -17.78 1.25 3.86
N LYS A 127 -16.55 0.74 3.91
CA LYS A 127 -15.80 0.40 5.13
C LYS A 127 -14.82 1.51 5.52
N PRO A 128 -14.50 1.68 6.82
CA PRO A 128 -13.50 2.66 7.25
C PRO A 128 -12.11 2.41 6.67
N PHE A 129 -11.53 3.43 6.04
CA PHE A 129 -10.15 3.40 5.56
C PHE A 129 -9.16 3.68 6.70
N LYS A 130 -8.59 2.63 7.29
CA LYS A 130 -7.69 2.71 8.46
C LYS A 130 -6.24 3.02 8.06
N LEU A 131 -5.98 4.25 7.62
CA LEU A 131 -4.62 4.73 7.37
C LEU A 131 -3.89 4.96 8.70
N LYS A 132 -2.92 4.10 9.03
CA LYS A 132 -2.15 4.20 10.28
C LYS A 132 -0.81 4.90 10.12
N SER A 133 -0.26 4.96 8.91
CA SER A 133 1.02 5.64 8.67
C SER A 133 1.02 6.37 7.35
N LEU A 134 1.46 7.63 7.38
CA LEU A 134 1.54 8.47 6.20
C LEU A 134 2.85 9.26 6.21
N PHE A 135 3.76 8.89 5.32
CA PHE A 135 5.08 9.48 5.18
C PHE A 135 5.28 9.93 3.74
N ILE A 136 4.84 11.14 3.38
CA ILE A 136 4.87 11.59 1.99
C ILE A 136 5.35 13.04 1.86
N VAL A 137 5.93 13.36 0.71
CA VAL A 137 6.14 14.75 0.30
C VAL A 137 4.84 15.24 -0.34
N ILE A 138 4.20 16.24 0.26
CA ILE A 138 2.96 16.81 -0.28
C ILE A 138 3.31 18.07 -1.06
N GLU A 139 2.98 18.07 -2.34
CA GLU A 139 3.06 19.25 -3.19
C GLU A 139 1.84 20.15 -2.98
N LYS A 140 1.98 21.44 -3.30
CA LYS A 140 0.90 22.41 -3.15
C LYS A 140 -0.38 22.03 -3.92
N SER A 141 -0.22 21.40 -5.08
CA SER A 141 -1.31 20.90 -5.94
C SER A 141 -2.11 19.76 -5.31
N GLN A 142 -1.57 19.08 -4.29
CA GLN A 142 -2.15 17.88 -3.68
C GLN A 142 -2.80 18.15 -2.32
N ILE A 143 -2.74 19.38 -1.82
CA ILE A 143 -3.23 19.74 -0.47
C ILE A 143 -4.70 19.38 -0.31
N GLU A 144 -5.55 19.72 -1.28
CA GLU A 144 -6.99 19.46 -1.18
C GLU A 144 -7.29 17.96 -1.09
N ALA A 145 -6.67 17.16 -1.96
CA ALA A 145 -6.75 15.70 -1.93
C ALA A 145 -6.25 15.11 -0.60
N ALA A 146 -5.17 15.68 -0.05
CA ALA A 146 -4.65 15.30 1.27
C ALA A 146 -5.65 15.55 2.39
N GLN A 147 -6.26 16.75 2.38
CA GLN A 147 -7.25 17.15 3.38
C GLN A 147 -8.48 16.22 3.34
N GLN A 148 -9.00 15.93 2.15
CA GLN A 148 -10.14 15.02 1.98
C GLN A 148 -9.82 13.60 2.46
N SER A 149 -8.65 13.07 2.11
CA SER A 149 -8.22 11.74 2.56
C SER A 149 -8.02 11.67 4.08
N LEU A 150 -7.46 12.73 4.68
CA LEU A 150 -7.26 12.82 6.13
C LEU A 150 -8.54 13.13 6.90
N GLN A 151 -9.55 13.75 6.29
CA GLN A 151 -10.87 13.88 6.92
C GLN A 151 -11.50 12.50 7.21
N ILE A 152 -11.26 11.54 6.32
CA ILE A 152 -11.78 10.17 6.47
C ILE A 152 -10.90 9.34 7.41
N SER A 153 -9.59 9.49 7.29
CA SER A 153 -8.64 8.53 7.87
C SER A 153 -7.74 9.09 8.98
N GLY A 154 -7.73 10.40 9.18
CA GLY A 154 -6.82 11.10 10.09
C GLY A 154 -6.99 10.71 11.57
N ASP A 155 -8.18 10.29 11.97
CA ASP A 155 -8.43 9.76 13.32
C ASP A 155 -7.81 8.36 13.53
N TYR A 156 -7.51 7.61 12.47
CA TYR A 156 -6.78 6.33 12.56
C TYR A 156 -5.25 6.50 12.48
N LEU A 157 -4.79 7.69 12.13
CA LEU A 157 -3.38 7.93 11.85
C LEU A 157 -2.57 7.94 13.15
N GLU A 158 -1.57 7.07 13.22
CA GLU A 158 -0.68 6.94 14.39
C GLU A 158 0.73 7.42 14.09
N ASN A 159 1.17 7.32 12.82
CA ASN A 159 2.52 7.70 12.41
C ASN A 159 2.45 8.70 11.25
N PHE A 160 3.12 9.84 11.37
CA PHE A 160 3.09 10.90 10.35
C PHE A 160 4.47 11.50 10.11
N TRP A 161 4.80 11.81 8.86
CA TRP A 161 5.98 12.59 8.51
C TRP A 161 5.59 14.01 8.08
N PHE A 162 6.30 15.00 8.62
CA PHE A 162 6.13 16.39 8.23
C PHE A 162 6.76 16.71 6.88
N SER A 163 6.01 17.44 6.05
CA SER A 163 6.57 18.08 4.85
C SER A 163 7.43 19.29 5.24
N TYR A 164 8.28 19.77 4.34
CA TYR A 164 9.08 20.98 4.56
C TYR A 164 8.28 22.30 4.56
N ASN A 165 6.97 22.24 4.34
CA ASN A 165 6.14 23.42 4.21
C ASN A 165 5.24 23.58 5.44
N ALA A 166 5.59 24.52 6.31
CA ALA A 166 4.86 24.81 7.54
C ALA A 166 3.37 25.13 7.29
N SER A 167 3.06 25.85 6.21
CA SER A 167 1.67 26.17 5.84
C SER A 167 0.89 24.92 5.44
N ILE A 168 1.51 23.95 4.77
CA ILE A 168 0.86 22.67 4.43
C ILE A 168 0.63 21.88 5.71
N ASN A 169 1.67 21.76 6.54
CA ASN A 169 1.58 21.00 7.79
C ASN A 169 0.46 21.54 8.69
N GLN A 170 0.36 22.86 8.87
CA GLN A 170 -0.71 23.49 9.66
C GLN A 170 -2.11 23.09 9.17
N GLN A 171 -2.28 23.00 7.85
CA GLN A 171 -3.56 22.64 7.24
C GLN A 171 -3.92 21.16 7.41
N LEU A 172 -2.94 20.26 7.52
CA LEU A 172 -3.16 18.82 7.61
C LEU A 172 -3.22 18.29 9.05
N LEU A 173 -2.45 18.89 9.96
CA LEU A 173 -2.38 18.48 11.36
C LEU A 173 -3.73 18.51 12.08
N LYS A 174 -4.62 19.42 11.69
CA LYS A 174 -5.96 19.53 12.28
C LYS A 174 -6.81 18.26 12.13
N TYR A 175 -6.45 17.37 11.22
CA TYR A 175 -7.12 16.09 11.00
C TYR A 175 -6.42 14.91 11.72
N CYS A 176 -5.20 15.08 12.20
CA CYS A 176 -4.34 14.01 12.71
C CYS A 176 -4.37 13.96 14.25
N LYS A 177 -5.45 13.43 14.84
CA LYS A 177 -5.68 13.54 16.29
C LYS A 177 -4.93 12.53 17.17
N ASN A 178 -4.51 11.40 16.60
CA ASN A 178 -4.01 10.24 17.35
C ASN A 178 -2.54 9.90 17.05
N ILE A 179 -1.74 10.90 16.66
CA ILE A 179 -0.32 10.70 16.34
C ILE A 179 0.45 10.24 17.58
N LYS A 180 1.10 9.09 17.46
CA LYS A 180 2.01 8.49 18.44
C LYS A 180 3.47 8.68 18.03
N LEU A 181 3.76 8.53 16.74
CA LEU A 181 5.09 8.76 16.18
C LEU A 181 5.03 9.88 15.15
N LEU A 182 5.77 10.93 15.43
CA LEU A 182 5.98 12.02 14.49
C LEU A 182 7.41 11.94 13.96
N TYR A 183 7.54 11.74 12.66
CA TYR A 183 8.84 11.81 12.00
C TYR A 183 9.05 13.23 11.47
N PHE A 184 10.25 13.75 11.69
CA PHE A 184 10.73 14.98 11.10
C PHE A 184 12.12 14.67 10.55
N GLY A 185 12.29 14.81 9.23
CA GLY A 185 13.56 14.60 8.57
C GLY A 185 13.91 15.89 7.86
N MET A 186 15.07 16.47 8.17
CA MET A 186 15.64 17.59 7.43
C MET A 186 16.51 17.03 6.31
N TYR A 187 15.98 16.90 5.10
CA TYR A 187 16.81 16.83 3.89
C TYR A 187 16.88 18.23 3.30
N GLU A 188 17.95 18.96 3.63
CA GLU A 188 18.43 20.02 2.75
C GLU A 188 18.93 19.35 1.46
N LYS A 189 18.42 19.80 0.32
CA LYS A 189 18.98 19.48 -0.99
C LYS A 189 20.05 20.48 -1.32
#